data_AF-A0A7S3QAP2-F1
#
_entry.id   AF-A0A7S3QAP2-F1
#
_cell.length_a   1.000
_cell.length_b   1.000
_cell.length_c   1.000
_cell.angle_alpha   90.00
_cell.angle_beta   90.00
_cell.angle_gamma   90.00
#
_symmetry.space_group_name_H-M   'P 1'
#
loop_
_entity.id
_entity.type
_entity.pdbx_description
1 polymer ?
#
loop_
_entity_poly.entity_id
_entity_poly.type
_entity_poly.pdbx_seq_one_letter_code
_entity_poly.pdbx_strand_id
1 'polypeptide(L)'
;MTKQAVLLSDRAKGKPLPAGSLNYVDCSSNMTRFTSDVKKNKAISTLLKVPVLDYTSYESLTDYTYYGRHLPRADQEWLVNLPPIEKVAELFKRKKDANNNEEQTMCIKSTMLFPTFAQHLIDSFIDTVYHYENDGNIVFDRKLTGTPHDIGLLTLYGKTIPETKQLRKQSDTSGEKEKI
;
A
#
# COMPACT_ATOMS: atom_id res chain seq x y z
N MET A 1 -40.50 19.05 21.08
CA MET A 1 -40.20 17.77 21.78
C MET A 1 -41.44 16.87 21.73
N THR A 2 -41.29 15.56 21.95
CA THR A 2 -42.35 14.52 22.03
C THR A 2 -42.96 13.95 20.72
N LYS A 3 -42.14 13.57 19.73
CA LYS A 3 -42.51 12.48 18.78
C LYS A 3 -41.79 11.15 19.06
N GLN A 4 -40.54 11.18 19.54
CA GLN A 4 -39.81 9.96 19.92
C GLN A 4 -40.35 9.27 21.17
N ALA A 5 -40.95 10.01 22.11
CA ALA A 5 -41.45 9.45 23.36
C ALA A 5 -42.70 8.57 23.19
N VAL A 6 -43.53 8.85 22.18
CA VAL A 6 -44.79 8.13 21.93
C VAL A 6 -44.54 6.75 21.29
N LEU A 7 -43.49 6.63 20.48
CA LEU A 7 -43.15 5.36 19.81
C LEU A 7 -42.56 4.30 20.75
N LEU A 8 -42.01 4.71 21.91
CA LEU A 8 -41.45 3.78 22.89
C LEU A 8 -42.54 3.15 23.79
N SER A 9 -43.67 3.84 24.03
CA SER A 9 -44.75 3.30 24.88
C SER A 9 -45.60 2.23 24.18
N ASP A 10 -45.68 2.26 22.85
CA ASP A 10 -46.53 1.33 22.09
C ASP A 10 -45.85 -0.02 21.83
N ARG A 11 -44.52 -0.10 21.91
CA ARG A 11 -43.76 -1.36 21.81
C ARG A 11 -43.97 -2.27 23.03
N ALA A 12 -44.30 -1.71 24.19
CA ALA A 12 -44.57 -2.47 25.42
C ALA A 12 -45.98 -3.11 25.44
N LYS A 13 -46.87 -2.75 24.52
CA LYS A 13 -48.28 -3.18 24.53
C LYS A 13 -48.69 -4.12 23.38
N GLY A 14 -47.72 -4.66 22.64
CA GLY A 14 -47.96 -5.74 21.68
C GLY A 14 -48.94 -5.42 20.53
N LYS A 15 -49.13 -4.14 20.18
CA LYS A 15 -49.95 -3.78 19.01
C LYS A 15 -49.14 -3.85 17.72
N PRO A 16 -49.63 -4.48 16.65
CA PRO A 16 -48.97 -4.47 15.36
C PRO A 16 -49.00 -3.06 14.75
N LEU A 17 -47.86 -2.59 14.24
CA LEU A 17 -47.72 -1.31 13.55
C LEU A 17 -48.45 -1.36 12.19
N PRO A 18 -49.08 -0.26 11.74
CA PRO A 18 -49.75 -0.20 10.46
C PRO A 18 -48.76 -0.39 9.30
N ALA A 19 -49.15 -1.21 8.34
CA ALA A 19 -48.39 -1.52 7.14
C ALA A 19 -48.24 -0.27 6.26
N GLY A 20 -47.06 0.33 6.26
CA GLY A 20 -46.77 1.43 5.33
C GLY A 20 -45.71 2.44 5.76
N SER A 21 -44.54 2.01 6.24
CA SER A 21 -43.29 2.80 6.14
C SER A 21 -42.09 1.98 6.63
N LEU A 22 -41.66 0.98 5.87
CA LEU A 22 -40.32 0.42 6.05
C LEU A 22 -39.35 1.29 5.22
N ASN A 23 -38.82 2.34 5.83
CA ASN A 23 -37.51 2.82 5.38
C ASN A 23 -36.53 1.70 5.71
N TYR A 24 -36.10 0.97 4.68
CA TYR A 24 -35.01 0.02 4.75
C TYR A 24 -33.73 0.81 5.07
N VAL A 25 -33.47 1.03 6.36
CA VAL A 25 -32.17 1.49 6.82
C VAL A 25 -31.24 0.30 6.65
N ASP A 26 -30.41 0.35 5.61
CA ASP A 26 -29.43 -0.67 5.27
C ASP A 26 -28.41 -0.82 6.41
N CYS A 27 -28.74 -1.70 7.36
CA CYS A 27 -27.95 -1.95 8.57
C CYS A 27 -26.59 -2.62 8.25
N SER A 28 -26.44 -3.16 7.03
CA SER A 28 -25.19 -3.72 6.50
C SER A 28 -24.11 -2.65 6.26
N SER A 29 -24.51 -1.51 5.68
CA SER A 29 -23.57 -0.45 5.28
C SER A 29 -22.82 0.18 6.46
N ASN A 30 -23.51 0.42 7.59
CA ASN A 30 -22.93 1.04 8.77
C ASN A 30 -22.01 0.08 9.56
N MET A 31 -22.34 -1.22 9.62
CA MET A 31 -21.51 -2.22 10.30
C MET A 31 -20.24 -2.53 9.49
N THR A 32 -20.34 -2.50 8.16
CA THR A 32 -19.17 -2.62 7.26
C THR A 32 -18.23 -1.42 7.38
N ARG A 33 -18.77 -0.19 7.48
CA ARG A 33 -17.97 1.02 7.74
C ARG A 33 -17.23 0.96 9.08
N PHE A 34 -17.96 0.67 10.17
CA PHE A 34 -17.36 0.65 11.51
C PHE A 34 -16.24 -0.38 11.66
N THR A 35 -16.43 -1.59 11.11
CA THR A 35 -15.38 -2.61 11.12
C THR A 35 -14.19 -2.24 10.24
N SER A 36 -14.42 -1.54 9.12
CA SER A 36 -13.34 -1.02 8.28
C SER A 36 -12.54 0.09 8.97
N ASP A 37 -13.20 0.97 9.71
CA ASP A 37 -12.57 2.13 10.36
C ASP A 37 -11.76 1.70 11.60
N VAL A 38 -12.27 0.74 12.38
CA VAL A 38 -11.52 0.15 13.50
C VAL A 38 -10.27 -0.59 13.01
N LYS A 39 -10.37 -1.32 11.89
CA LYS A 39 -9.21 -2.02 11.29
C LYS A 39 -8.14 -1.04 10.78
N LYS A 40 -8.55 0.06 10.16
CA LYS A 40 -7.62 1.12 9.71
C LYS A 40 -6.91 1.78 10.88
N ASN A 41 -7.65 2.17 11.92
CA ASN A 41 -7.08 2.91 13.05
C ASN A 41 -6.09 2.09 13.88
N LYS A 42 -6.31 0.77 14.02
CA LYS A 42 -5.36 -0.12 14.72
C LYS A 42 -4.05 -0.33 13.96
N ALA A 43 -4.08 -0.28 12.62
CA ALA A 43 -2.88 -0.42 11.80
C ALA A 43 -2.00 0.84 11.82
N ILE A 44 -2.61 2.02 11.94
CA ILE A 44 -1.90 3.31 11.86
C ILE A 44 -1.05 3.59 13.11
N SER A 45 -1.45 3.14 14.30
CA SER A 45 -0.75 3.48 15.55
C SER A 45 0.62 2.82 15.74
N THR A 46 1.04 1.91 14.86
CA THR A 46 2.31 1.16 14.96
C THR A 46 3.40 1.71 14.00
N LEU A 47 3.09 2.79 13.28
CA LEU A 47 3.96 3.37 12.24
C LEU A 47 4.82 4.52 12.80
N LEU A 48 5.67 4.24 13.79
CA LEU A 48 6.84 5.08 14.03
C LEU A 48 7.91 4.68 13.01
N LYS A 49 8.00 5.44 11.92
CA LYS A 49 9.00 5.28 10.87
C LYS A 49 10.35 5.71 11.44
N VAL A 50 11.33 4.80 11.48
CA VAL A 50 12.70 5.16 11.87
C VAL A 50 13.70 4.83 10.74
N PRO A 51 13.92 5.74 9.77
CA PRO A 51 14.65 5.44 8.55
C PRO A 51 16.18 5.53 8.70
N VAL A 52 16.68 6.44 9.54
CA VAL A 52 18.12 6.79 9.59
C VAL A 52 18.78 6.41 10.90
N LEU A 53 18.06 6.55 12.00
CA LEU A 53 18.54 6.33 13.36
C LEU A 53 17.82 5.12 13.97
N ASP A 54 18.27 4.65 15.12
CA ASP A 54 17.59 3.56 15.86
C ASP A 54 16.56 4.12 16.88
N TYR A 55 16.35 5.42 16.87
CA TYR A 55 15.37 6.14 17.68
C TYR A 55 14.63 7.20 16.84
N THR A 56 13.44 7.59 17.29
CA THR A 56 12.62 8.60 16.61
C THR A 56 13.27 9.98 16.73
N SER A 57 13.63 10.58 15.61
CA SER A 57 14.14 11.96 15.53
C SER A 57 13.28 12.83 14.61
N TYR A 58 13.46 14.14 14.65
CA TYR A 58 12.76 15.05 13.75
C TYR A 58 13.17 14.81 12.29
N GLU A 59 14.46 14.63 12.05
CA GLU A 59 15.04 14.33 10.73
C GLU A 59 14.42 13.05 10.16
N SER A 60 14.29 12.02 10.98
CA SER A 60 13.64 10.74 10.68
C SER A 60 12.15 10.88 10.30
N LEU A 61 11.47 11.93 10.76
CA LEU A 61 10.05 12.17 10.48
C LEU A 61 9.84 13.03 9.22
N THR A 62 10.76 13.96 8.94
CA THR A 62 10.62 14.91 7.84
C THR A 62 11.31 14.50 6.55
N ASP A 63 12.31 13.62 6.62
CA ASP A 63 13.04 13.17 5.45
C ASP A 63 12.32 12.01 4.74
N TYR A 64 11.82 12.29 3.52
CA TYR A 64 11.13 11.34 2.67
C TYR A 64 12.07 10.58 1.72
N THR A 65 13.38 10.84 1.80
CA THR A 65 14.36 10.15 0.95
C THR A 65 14.59 8.71 1.40
N TYR A 66 14.19 8.35 2.63
CA TYR A 66 14.47 7.05 3.23
C TYR A 66 13.21 6.22 3.46
N TYR A 67 13.31 4.92 3.22
CA TYR A 67 12.26 3.97 3.60
C TYR A 67 12.08 3.91 5.12
N GLY A 68 10.83 4.02 5.57
CA GLY A 68 10.47 3.81 6.97
C GLY A 68 10.66 2.35 7.39
N ARG A 69 11.29 2.13 8.55
CA ARG A 69 11.44 0.81 9.18
C ARG A 69 10.52 0.67 10.39
N HIS A 70 10.02 -0.54 10.60
CA HIS A 70 9.24 -0.90 11.79
C HIS A 70 10.10 -1.46 12.93
N LEU A 71 11.29 -1.98 12.62
CA LEU A 71 12.22 -2.58 13.56
C LEU A 71 13.58 -1.89 13.46
N PRO A 72 14.33 -1.81 14.57
CA PRO A 72 15.69 -1.28 14.57
C PRO A 72 16.62 -2.19 13.75
N ARG A 73 17.83 -1.70 13.47
CA ARG A 73 18.83 -2.51 12.76
C ARG A 73 19.21 -3.73 13.60
N ALA A 74 19.42 -4.87 12.95
CA ALA A 74 20.00 -6.04 13.60
C ALA A 74 21.48 -5.81 13.95
N ASP A 75 21.94 -6.44 15.02
CA ASP A 75 23.33 -6.37 15.48
C ASP A 75 24.31 -6.95 14.47
N GLN A 76 25.52 -6.40 14.42
CA GLN A 76 26.54 -6.82 13.46
C GLN A 76 26.98 -8.27 13.68
N GLU A 77 27.02 -8.74 14.94
CA GLU A 77 27.32 -10.14 15.27
C GLU A 77 26.28 -11.10 14.71
N TRP A 78 25.00 -10.70 14.74
CA TRP A 78 23.93 -11.48 14.13
C TRP A 78 24.14 -11.56 12.62
N LEU A 79 24.52 -10.44 11.98
CA LEU A 79 24.76 -10.36 10.54
C LEU A 79 25.89 -11.28 10.03
N VAL A 80 26.96 -11.44 10.82
CA VAL A 80 28.08 -12.31 10.47
C VAL A 80 27.69 -13.79 10.48
N ASN A 81 26.71 -14.17 11.30
CA ASN A 81 26.26 -15.54 11.46
C ASN A 81 25.18 -15.97 10.43
N LEU A 82 24.84 -15.13 9.45
CA LEU A 82 23.87 -15.52 8.42
C LEU A 82 24.42 -16.59 7.47
N PRO A 83 23.56 -17.48 6.96
CA PRO A 83 23.94 -18.40 5.90
C PRO A 83 24.32 -17.63 4.61
N PRO A 84 25.25 -18.17 3.80
CA PRO A 84 25.59 -17.60 2.51
C PRO A 84 24.36 -17.44 1.60
N ILE A 85 24.27 -16.31 0.90
CA ILE A 85 23.11 -15.96 0.05
C ILE A 85 22.82 -17.01 -1.01
N GLU A 86 23.85 -17.63 -1.57
CA GLU A 86 23.73 -18.66 -2.61
C GLU A 86 22.94 -19.89 -2.11
N LYS A 87 23.23 -20.35 -0.89
CA LYS A 87 22.52 -21.48 -0.26
C LYS A 87 21.05 -21.14 0.04
N VAL A 88 20.78 -19.90 0.45
CA VAL A 88 19.41 -19.45 0.71
C VAL A 88 18.63 -19.29 -0.59
N ALA A 89 19.26 -18.75 -1.64
CA ALA A 89 18.63 -18.56 -2.94
C ALA A 89 18.18 -19.88 -3.58
N GLU A 90 18.89 -20.98 -3.31
CA GLU A 90 18.47 -22.33 -3.75
C GLU A 90 17.09 -22.74 -3.23
N LEU A 91 16.71 -22.31 -2.03
CA LEU A 91 15.39 -22.60 -1.44
C LEU A 91 14.25 -21.89 -2.18
N PHE A 92 14.55 -20.78 -2.87
CA PHE A 92 13.57 -19.98 -3.61
C PHE A 92 13.52 -20.32 -5.10
N LYS A 93 14.38 -21.23 -5.59
CA LYS A 93 14.31 -21.71 -6.98
C LYS A 93 13.04 -22.55 -7.16
N ARG A 94 12.42 -22.44 -8.34
CA ARG A 94 11.27 -23.27 -8.70
C ARG A 94 11.69 -24.74 -8.71
N LYS A 95 10.81 -25.61 -8.21
CA LYS A 95 11.02 -27.06 -8.28
C LYS A 95 10.99 -27.51 -9.74
N LYS A 96 11.77 -28.54 -10.05
CA LYS A 96 11.77 -29.18 -11.35
C LYS A 96 11.01 -30.50 -11.29
N ASP A 97 10.27 -30.80 -12.34
CA ASP A 97 9.56 -32.07 -12.50
C ASP A 97 10.55 -33.23 -12.83
N ALA A 98 10.03 -34.45 -12.93
CA ALA A 98 10.81 -35.63 -13.31
C ALA A 98 11.44 -35.54 -14.71
N ASN A 99 10.96 -34.63 -15.56
CA ASN A 99 11.44 -34.37 -16.91
C ASN A 99 12.38 -33.14 -16.96
N ASN A 100 12.80 -32.61 -15.80
CA ASN A 100 13.68 -31.46 -15.64
C ASN A 100 13.08 -30.12 -16.14
N ASN A 101 11.76 -30.02 -16.27
CA ASN A 101 11.04 -28.78 -16.56
C ASN A 101 10.68 -28.04 -15.27
N GLU A 102 10.53 -26.71 -15.34
CA GLU A 102 10.07 -25.91 -14.20
C GLU A 102 8.60 -26.20 -13.89
N GLU A 103 8.32 -26.65 -12.67
CA GLU A 103 6.96 -26.87 -12.18
C GLU A 103 6.35 -25.54 -11.74
N GLN A 104 5.29 -25.08 -12.44
CA GLN A 104 4.53 -23.91 -12.04
C GLN A 104 3.34 -24.30 -11.16
N THR A 105 3.27 -23.73 -9.96
CA THR A 105 2.09 -23.87 -9.10
C THR A 105 1.08 -22.79 -9.42
N MET A 106 -0.03 -23.16 -10.05
CA MET A 106 -1.09 -22.23 -10.43
C MET A 106 -1.98 -21.89 -9.23
N CYS A 107 -2.32 -20.60 -9.08
CA CYS A 107 -3.31 -20.17 -8.11
C CYS A 107 -4.73 -20.41 -8.68
N ILE A 108 -5.61 -21.03 -7.90
CA ILE A 108 -7.00 -21.33 -8.31
C ILE A 108 -7.83 -20.05 -8.53
N LYS A 109 -7.50 -18.96 -7.82
CA LYS A 109 -8.33 -17.75 -7.74
C LYS A 109 -7.79 -16.56 -8.51
N SER A 110 -6.49 -16.51 -8.76
CA SER A 110 -5.84 -15.33 -9.34
C SER A 110 -5.54 -15.55 -10.82
N THR A 111 -6.06 -14.66 -11.65
CA THR A 111 -5.69 -14.57 -13.07
C THR A 111 -4.41 -13.76 -13.25
N MET A 112 -3.81 -13.78 -14.44
CA MET A 112 -2.63 -12.98 -14.78
C MET A 112 -2.83 -11.47 -14.67
N LEU A 113 -4.08 -10.99 -14.65
CA LEU A 113 -4.37 -9.56 -14.48
C LEU A 113 -3.94 -9.04 -13.10
N PHE A 114 -4.07 -9.88 -12.07
CA PHE A 114 -3.73 -9.50 -10.70
C PHE A 114 -2.23 -9.23 -10.52
N PRO A 115 -1.29 -10.14 -10.87
CA PRO A 115 0.13 -9.88 -10.71
C PRO A 115 0.61 -8.71 -11.57
N THR A 116 0.08 -8.52 -12.79
CA THR A 116 0.46 -7.36 -13.63
C THR A 116 -0.01 -6.04 -13.03
N PHE A 117 -1.23 -6.00 -12.50
CA PHE A 117 -1.75 -4.82 -11.82
C PHE A 117 -0.99 -4.55 -10.52
N ALA A 118 -0.73 -5.59 -9.72
CA ALA A 118 0.04 -5.47 -8.49
C ALA A 118 1.43 -4.91 -8.77
N GLN A 119 2.12 -5.42 -9.79
CA GLN A 119 3.42 -4.89 -10.20
C GLN A 119 3.32 -3.41 -10.59
N HIS A 120 2.40 -3.04 -11.49
CA HIS A 120 2.23 -1.66 -11.94
C HIS A 120 1.92 -0.68 -10.77
N LEU A 121 1.09 -1.11 -9.83
CA LEU A 121 0.78 -0.33 -8.63
C LEU A 121 2.01 -0.20 -7.72
N ILE A 122 2.75 -1.30 -7.50
CA ILE A 122 3.93 -1.36 -6.63
C ILE A 122 5.08 -0.51 -7.17
N ASP A 123 5.32 -0.57 -8.47
CA ASP A 123 6.36 0.21 -9.14
C ASP A 123 6.10 1.73 -9.04
N SER A 124 4.86 2.14 -8.74
CA SER A 124 4.54 3.56 -8.51
C SER A 124 5.00 4.07 -7.14
N PHE A 125 5.32 3.18 -6.18
CA PHE A 125 5.72 3.56 -4.82
C PHE A 125 7.02 2.94 -4.32
N ILE A 126 7.47 1.81 -4.88
CA ILE A 126 8.80 1.23 -4.59
C ILE A 126 9.73 1.59 -5.73
N ASP A 127 10.62 2.54 -5.45
CA ASP A 127 11.70 2.90 -6.36
C ASP A 127 12.97 3.03 -5.52
N THR A 128 13.84 2.03 -5.61
CA THR A 128 15.08 1.98 -4.83
C THR A 128 16.18 2.69 -5.59
N VAL A 129 16.82 3.67 -4.95
CA VAL A 129 17.91 4.42 -5.58
C VAL A 129 19.10 3.50 -5.83
N TYR A 130 19.74 3.64 -6.97
CA TYR A 130 20.97 2.94 -7.30
C TYR A 130 22.02 3.91 -7.85
N HIS A 131 23.28 3.52 -7.75
CA HIS A 131 24.41 4.24 -8.32
C HIS A 131 25.34 3.27 -9.05
N TYR A 132 26.14 3.82 -9.95
CA TYR A 132 27.18 3.08 -10.65
C TYR A 132 28.50 3.23 -9.89
N GLU A 133 29.15 2.10 -9.60
CA GLU A 133 30.54 2.11 -9.15
C GLU A 133 31.50 2.33 -10.32
N ASN A 134 32.76 2.65 -10.01
CA ASN A 134 33.81 2.89 -11.01
C ASN A 134 34.00 1.70 -11.98
N ASP A 135 33.67 0.49 -11.53
CA ASP A 135 33.78 -0.75 -12.31
C ASP A 135 32.54 -1.00 -13.22
N GLY A 136 31.59 -0.07 -13.25
CA GLY A 136 30.36 -0.17 -14.04
C GLY A 136 29.25 -1.01 -13.39
N ASN A 137 29.48 -1.54 -12.19
CA ASN A 137 28.50 -2.31 -11.44
C ASN A 137 27.41 -1.40 -10.86
N ILE A 138 26.16 -1.88 -10.90
CA ILE A 138 25.00 -1.20 -10.31
C ILE A 138 24.87 -1.63 -8.85
N VAL A 139 24.91 -0.66 -7.94
CA VAL A 139 24.72 -0.88 -6.50
C VAL A 139 23.44 -0.18 -6.06
N PHE A 140 22.53 -0.98 -5.48
CA PHE A 140 21.25 -0.50 -4.96
C PHE A 140 21.39 -0.07 -3.50
N ASP A 141 21.07 1.19 -3.20
CA ASP A 141 20.92 1.66 -1.83
C ASP A 141 19.49 1.37 -1.33
N ARG A 142 19.34 0.21 -0.70
CA ARG A 142 18.04 -0.28 -0.19
C ARG A 142 17.42 0.60 0.89
N LYS A 143 18.14 1.59 1.41
CA LYS A 143 17.59 2.53 2.40
C LYS A 143 16.89 3.70 1.74
N LEU A 144 17.30 4.05 0.52
CA LEU A 144 16.86 5.26 -0.17
C LEU A 144 15.75 4.97 -1.18
N THR A 145 14.81 5.91 -1.29
CA THR A 145 13.78 5.91 -2.31
C THR A 145 13.85 7.14 -3.22
N GLY A 146 13.45 6.96 -4.47
CA GLY A 146 13.21 8.07 -5.41
C GLY A 146 11.75 8.56 -5.43
N THR A 147 10.89 8.07 -4.54
CA THR A 147 9.45 8.39 -4.55
C THR A 147 9.01 9.12 -3.26
N PRO A 148 7.93 9.92 -3.31
CA PRO A 148 7.42 10.66 -2.14
C PRO A 148 6.67 9.77 -1.12
N HIS A 149 6.73 8.45 -1.24
CA HIS A 149 5.99 7.49 -0.41
C HIS A 149 4.46 7.65 -0.41
N ASP A 150 3.88 8.09 -1.52
CA ASP A 150 2.42 8.25 -1.70
C ASP A 150 1.94 7.59 -3.01
N ILE A 151 0.63 7.32 -3.11
CA ILE A 151 -0.01 6.72 -4.28
C ILE A 151 -0.27 7.81 -5.34
N GLY A 152 0.81 8.28 -5.96
CA GLY A 152 0.80 9.41 -6.90
C GLY A 152 0.62 9.05 -8.39
N LEU A 153 0.49 7.76 -8.74
CA LEU A 153 0.49 7.28 -10.13
C LEU A 153 1.70 7.78 -10.94
N LEU A 154 2.89 7.77 -10.33
CA LEU A 154 4.13 8.29 -10.93
C LEU A 154 4.51 7.54 -12.21
N THR A 155 4.10 6.28 -12.35
CA THR A 155 4.27 5.48 -13.58
C THR A 155 3.50 6.03 -14.77
N LEU A 156 2.44 6.82 -14.55
CA LEU A 156 1.60 7.40 -15.60
C LEU A 156 1.94 8.87 -15.87
N TYR A 157 2.22 9.63 -14.82
CA TYR A 157 2.40 11.08 -14.91
C TYR A 157 3.86 11.54 -14.78
N GLY A 158 4.81 10.64 -14.57
CA GLY A 158 6.20 11.01 -14.27
C GLY A 158 6.38 11.42 -12.81
N LYS A 159 7.65 11.49 -12.38
CA LYS A 159 8.02 11.81 -11.00
C LYS A 159 8.16 13.30 -10.77
N THR A 160 8.57 14.03 -11.80
CA THR A 160 8.84 15.46 -11.72
C THR A 160 7.83 16.27 -12.54
N ILE A 161 7.57 17.51 -12.13
CA ILE A 161 6.67 18.42 -12.87
C ILE A 161 7.09 18.57 -14.34
N PRO A 162 8.39 18.69 -14.69
CA PRO A 162 8.84 18.71 -16.07
C PRO A 162 8.45 17.44 -16.86
N GLU A 163 8.62 16.24 -16.29
CA GLU A 163 8.20 14.99 -16.93
C GLU A 163 6.69 14.97 -17.14
N THR A 164 5.90 15.36 -16.13
CA THR A 164 4.45 15.46 -16.26
C THR A 164 4.05 16.40 -17.38
N LYS A 165 4.70 17.56 -17.50
CA LYS A 165 4.44 18.51 -18.59
C LYS A 165 4.78 17.93 -19.96
N GLN A 166 5.85 17.14 -20.07
CA GLN A 166 6.24 16.50 -21.33
C GLN A 166 5.26 15.41 -21.77
N LEU A 167 4.67 14.68 -20.83
CA LEU A 167 3.72 13.61 -21.12
C LEU A 167 2.32 14.12 -21.50
N ARG A 168 2.01 15.38 -21.20
CA ARG A 168 0.70 15.97 -21.49
C ARG A 168 0.65 16.64 -22.86
N LYS A 169 -0.55 16.72 -23.43
CA LYS A 169 -0.83 17.29 -24.76
C LYS A 169 -0.56 18.80 -24.85
N GLN A 170 -0.53 19.53 -23.73
CA GLN A 170 -0.30 21.00 -23.67
C GLN A 170 -1.18 21.83 -24.62
N SER A 171 -2.49 21.57 -24.62
CA SER A 171 -3.47 22.30 -25.43
C SER A 171 -4.01 23.56 -24.73
N ASP A 172 -4.10 24.67 -25.48
CA ASP A 172 -4.62 25.95 -24.98
C ASP A 172 -6.14 26.14 -25.16
N THR A 173 -6.81 25.18 -25.83
CA THR A 173 -8.25 25.21 -26.11
C THR A 173 -9.05 25.07 -24.81
N SER A 174 -10.06 25.91 -24.62
CA SER A 174 -10.97 25.82 -23.47
C SER A 174 -11.61 24.42 -23.38
N GLY A 175 -11.47 23.76 -22.23
CA GLY A 175 -11.90 22.36 -22.02
C GLY A 175 -10.79 21.32 -22.17
N GLU A 176 -9.72 21.63 -22.91
CA GLU A 176 -8.48 20.84 -22.98
C GLU A 176 -7.30 21.53 -22.25
N LYS A 177 -7.56 22.71 -21.67
CA LYS A 177 -6.58 23.51 -20.95
C LYS A 177 -6.34 22.96 -19.55
N GLU A 178 -5.07 22.74 -19.23
CA GLU A 178 -4.66 22.14 -17.97
C GLU A 178 -4.92 23.08 -16.78
N LYS A 179 -5.43 22.52 -15.67
CA LYS A 179 -5.36 23.17 -14.36
C LYS A 179 -3.99 22.85 -13.76
N ILE A 180 -3.28 23.91 -13.35
CA ILE A 180 -2.03 23.82 -12.58
C ILE A 180 -2.38 23.50 -11.13
#